data_AF-A0AAV1K4Y9-F1
#
_entry.id   AF-A0AAV1K4Y9-F1
#
_cell.length_a   1.000
_cell.length_b   1.000
_cell.length_c   1.000
_cell.angle_alpha   90.00
_cell.angle_beta   90.00
_cell.angle_gamma   90.00
#
_symmetry.space_group_name_H-M   'P 1'
#
loop_
_entity.id
_entity.type
_entity.pdbx_description
1 polymer ?
#
loop_
_entity_poly.entity_id
_entity_poly.type
_entity_poly.pdbx_seq_one_letter_code
_entity_poly.pdbx_strand_id
1 'polypeptide(L)'
;MPNITWSLSDDGHSFSSDGVSGTAQKSFFHDVGCCNLSQYNSHLNYNNVILDLVFSNNEVLVLASSDPLVPEDPNHRALCISADFVQLHALSSSPYIKFVYNCGDFTAISNELDNIDWAKEFSIRSLQDAKYNNLCDYESFILLRERAKALEREMFTDYIARIEESIVKNPKAFWSYVKSKKQSNCYPAVFTYGQHSSGNGDEICNYFCDYFNSFCTILAAPLTAQVRTPG
;
A
#
# COMPACT_ATOMS: atom_id res chain seq x y z
N MET A 1 11.66 -21.20 5.89
CA MET A 1 12.23 -20.48 7.06
C MET A 1 13.58 -21.08 7.40
N PRO A 2 14.61 -20.30 7.78
CA PRO A 2 15.94 -20.85 8.06
C PRO A 2 15.92 -21.70 9.36
N ASN A 3 16.64 -22.81 9.34
CA ASN A 3 16.90 -23.71 10.47
C ASN A 3 15.68 -24.39 11.12
N ILE A 4 14.54 -24.46 10.41
CA ILE A 4 13.38 -25.24 10.83
C ILE A 4 13.37 -26.54 10.03
N THR A 5 13.32 -27.66 10.74
CA THR A 5 13.14 -28.99 10.16
C THR A 5 11.71 -29.44 10.40
N TRP A 6 11.14 -30.16 9.44
CA TRP A 6 9.78 -30.67 9.53
C TRP A 6 9.82 -32.18 9.68
N SER A 7 9.32 -32.68 10.80
CA SER A 7 9.24 -34.10 11.12
C SER A 7 7.78 -34.57 11.04
N LEU A 8 7.56 -35.79 10.57
CA LEU A 8 6.22 -36.37 10.51
C LEU A 8 5.65 -36.48 11.93
N SER A 9 4.45 -35.97 12.15
CA SER A 9 3.77 -36.04 13.44
C SER A 9 3.24 -37.46 13.70
N ASP A 10 2.85 -37.72 14.95
CA ASP A 10 2.35 -39.03 15.40
C ASP A 10 1.05 -39.45 14.68
N ASP A 11 0.35 -38.50 14.07
CA ASP A 11 -0.84 -38.74 13.24
C ASP A 11 -0.52 -39.34 11.86
N GLY A 12 0.74 -39.34 11.44
CA GLY A 12 1.19 -39.86 10.14
C GLY A 12 0.78 -39.03 8.92
N HIS A 13 0.07 -37.91 9.12
CA HIS A 13 -0.53 -37.10 8.06
C HIS A 13 -0.08 -35.64 8.10
N SER A 14 0.39 -35.14 9.24
CA SER A 14 0.88 -33.78 9.40
C SER A 14 2.36 -33.70 9.78
N PHE A 15 2.93 -32.51 9.69
CA PHE A 15 4.32 -32.24 10.04
C PHE A 15 4.42 -31.26 11.21
N SER A 16 5.30 -31.58 12.16
CA SER A 16 5.66 -30.74 13.30
C SER A 16 6.99 -30.02 13.03
N SER A 17 7.09 -28.79 13.52
CA SER A 17 8.30 -27.97 13.35
C SER A 17 9.30 -28.20 14.46
N ASP A 18 10.53 -28.58 14.09
CA ASP A 18 11.68 -28.72 14.97
C ASP A 18 12.71 -27.61 14.70
N GLY A 19 13.50 -27.22 15.71
CA GLY A 19 14.57 -26.21 15.55
C GLY A 19 14.12 -24.75 15.71
N VAL A 20 12.91 -24.52 16.24
CA VAL A 20 12.37 -23.18 16.51
C VAL A 20 13.21 -22.44 17.55
N SER A 21 13.98 -21.43 17.12
CA SER A 21 14.93 -20.72 17.97
C SER A 21 14.62 -19.24 18.13
N GLY A 22 14.16 -18.57 17.07
CA GLY A 22 13.85 -17.14 17.08
C GLY A 22 12.55 -16.78 17.80
N THR A 23 12.49 -15.59 18.42
CA THR A 23 11.29 -15.09 19.11
C THR A 23 10.07 -14.97 18.19
N ALA A 24 10.27 -14.48 16.96
CA ALA A 24 9.22 -14.42 15.94
C ALA A 24 8.73 -15.80 15.51
N GLN A 25 9.64 -16.79 15.39
CA GLN A 25 9.27 -18.16 15.06
C GLN A 25 8.44 -18.78 16.19
N LYS A 26 8.86 -18.58 17.45
CA LYS A 26 8.11 -19.05 18.63
C LYS A 26 6.71 -18.45 18.70
N SER A 27 6.57 -17.14 18.47
CA SER A 27 5.25 -16.48 18.44
C SER A 27 4.37 -17.07 17.33
N PHE A 28 4.92 -17.25 16.13
CA PHE A 28 4.18 -17.81 15.00
C PHE A 28 3.69 -19.24 15.30
N PHE A 29 4.56 -20.13 15.78
CA PHE A 29 4.16 -21.51 16.09
C PHE A 29 3.23 -21.61 17.30
N HIS A 30 3.33 -20.68 18.24
CA HIS A 30 2.35 -20.55 19.31
C HIS A 30 0.95 -20.24 18.75
N ASP A 31 0.85 -19.25 17.85
CA ASP A 31 -0.44 -18.85 17.26
C ASP A 31 -1.02 -19.96 16.37
N VAL A 32 -0.17 -20.63 15.59
CA VAL A 32 -0.53 -21.82 14.80
C VAL A 32 -1.11 -22.92 15.70
N GLY A 33 -0.45 -23.20 16.84
CA GLY A 33 -0.94 -24.16 17.83
C GLY A 33 -2.27 -23.73 18.47
N CYS A 34 -2.42 -22.44 18.82
CA CYS A 34 -3.68 -21.91 19.36
C CYS A 34 -4.85 -22.03 18.38
N CYS A 35 -4.58 -21.96 17.08
CA CYS A 35 -5.57 -22.15 16.02
C CYS A 35 -5.80 -23.61 15.62
N ASN A 36 -5.15 -24.58 16.30
CA ASN A 36 -5.18 -26.00 15.97
C ASN A 36 -4.79 -26.27 14.50
N LEU A 37 -3.81 -25.53 13.98
CA LEU A 37 -3.36 -25.63 12.61
C LEU A 37 -2.16 -26.58 12.51
N SER A 38 -2.27 -27.58 11.65
CA SER A 38 -1.19 -28.53 11.35
C SER A 38 -0.66 -28.29 9.93
N GLN A 39 0.63 -28.54 9.72
CA GLN A 39 1.25 -28.41 8.40
C GLN A 39 1.07 -29.71 7.61
N TYR A 40 0.58 -29.64 6.36
CA TYR A 40 0.27 -30.83 5.53
C TYR A 40 1.12 -30.96 4.26
N ASN A 41 1.92 -29.94 3.91
CA ASN A 41 2.73 -30.01 2.69
C ASN A 41 4.05 -30.76 2.94
N SER A 42 4.24 -31.90 2.26
CA SER A 42 5.46 -32.71 2.32
C SER A 42 6.44 -32.46 1.18
N HIS A 43 6.11 -31.57 0.23
CA HIS A 43 6.94 -31.36 -0.94
C HIS A 43 8.19 -30.52 -0.64
N LEU A 44 9.35 -31.14 -0.86
CA LEU A 44 10.66 -30.50 -0.76
C LEU A 44 11.01 -29.78 -2.05
N ASN A 45 11.68 -28.64 -1.92
CA ASN A 45 12.32 -27.97 -3.05
C ASN A 45 13.63 -28.67 -3.46
N TYR A 46 14.30 -28.15 -4.49
CA TYR A 46 15.58 -28.70 -4.98
C TYR A 46 16.71 -28.70 -3.93
N ASN A 47 16.58 -27.92 -2.86
CA ASN A 47 17.53 -27.89 -1.74
C ASN A 47 17.14 -28.83 -0.59
N ASN A 48 16.18 -29.75 -0.80
CA ASN A 48 15.64 -30.64 0.24
C ASN A 48 15.06 -29.89 1.45
N VAL A 49 14.48 -28.71 1.23
CA VAL A 49 13.82 -27.90 2.25
C VAL A 49 12.35 -27.68 1.89
N ILE A 50 11.46 -27.75 2.88
CA ILE A 50 10.06 -27.33 2.72
C ILE A 50 10.02 -25.80 2.83
N LEU A 51 9.75 -25.13 1.71
CA LEU A 51 9.61 -23.68 1.66
C LEU A 51 8.15 -23.26 1.73
N ASP A 52 7.30 -23.91 0.93
CA ASP A 52 5.87 -23.64 0.87
C ASP A 52 5.15 -24.36 2.00
N LEU A 53 4.40 -23.62 2.82
CA LEU A 53 3.72 -24.16 3.99
C LEU A 53 2.22 -24.15 3.75
N VAL A 54 1.57 -25.28 4.00
CA VAL A 54 0.11 -25.42 3.96
C VAL A 54 -0.36 -25.78 5.35
N PHE A 55 -1.05 -24.86 6.00
CA PHE A 55 -1.62 -25.04 7.33
C PHE A 55 -3.13 -25.24 7.25
N SER A 56 -3.64 -26.24 7.96
CA SER A 56 -5.08 -26.50 8.04
C SER A 56 -5.46 -27.05 9.42
N ASN A 57 -6.67 -26.75 9.86
CA ASN A 57 -7.25 -27.29 11.09
C ASN A 57 -7.98 -28.62 10.90
N ASN A 58 -8.18 -29.01 9.64
CA ASN A 58 -8.74 -30.29 9.22
C ASN A 58 -7.75 -30.99 8.26
N GLU A 59 -7.89 -32.30 8.09
CA GLU A 59 -7.05 -33.07 7.16
C GLU A 59 -7.19 -32.57 5.72
N VAL A 60 -6.04 -32.27 5.10
CA VAL A 60 -5.94 -31.77 3.73
C VAL A 60 -4.92 -32.61 2.98
N LEU A 61 -5.26 -33.02 1.75
CA LEU A 61 -4.35 -33.71 0.87
C LEU A 61 -3.59 -32.68 0.02
N VAL A 62 -2.26 -32.67 0.15
CA VAL A 62 -1.38 -31.85 -0.67
C VAL A 62 -0.62 -32.74 -1.64
N LEU A 63 -0.82 -32.49 -2.93
CA LEU A 63 -0.20 -33.21 -4.03
C LEU A 63 0.61 -32.25 -4.92
N ALA A 64 1.56 -32.78 -5.67
CA ALA A 64 2.18 -32.02 -6.76
C ALA A 64 1.18 -31.87 -7.91
N SER A 65 1.04 -30.65 -8.42
CA SER A 65 0.19 -30.40 -9.58
C SER A 65 0.73 -31.13 -10.82
N SER A 66 -0.16 -31.73 -11.59
CA SER A 66 0.16 -32.36 -12.88
C SER A 66 0.02 -31.40 -14.06
N ASP A 67 -0.62 -30.24 -13.84
CA ASP A 67 -0.85 -29.21 -14.86
C ASP A 67 -0.65 -27.81 -14.24
N PRO A 68 0.61 -27.34 -14.14
CA PRO A 68 0.90 -26.04 -13.55
C PRO A 68 0.59 -24.91 -14.55
N LEU A 69 -0.15 -23.88 -14.10
CA LEU A 69 -0.51 -22.71 -14.91
C LEU A 69 0.70 -21.83 -15.31
N VAL A 70 1.82 -21.99 -14.60
CA VAL A 70 3.07 -21.26 -14.79
C VAL A 70 4.21 -22.30 -14.74
N PRO A 71 5.29 -22.15 -15.54
CA PRO A 71 6.45 -23.02 -15.43
C PRO A 71 6.98 -23.08 -13.99
N GLU A 72 7.25 -24.30 -13.50
CA GLU A 72 7.77 -24.50 -12.14
C GLU A 72 9.18 -23.89 -12.01
N ASP A 73 9.45 -23.31 -10.84
CA ASP A 73 10.79 -22.81 -10.50
C ASP A 73 11.50 -23.76 -9.53
N PRO A 74 12.84 -23.68 -9.39
CA PRO A 74 13.59 -24.60 -8.53
C PRO A 74 13.27 -24.50 -7.03
N ASN A 75 12.62 -23.42 -6.61
CA ASN A 75 12.31 -23.16 -5.22
C ASN A 75 10.85 -23.46 -4.88
N HIS A 76 9.94 -23.41 -5.87
CA HIS A 76 8.51 -23.60 -5.70
C HIS A 76 7.95 -24.59 -6.71
N ARG A 77 7.27 -25.61 -6.18
CA ARG A 77 6.52 -26.58 -6.99
C ARG A 77 5.05 -26.20 -7.00
N ALA A 78 4.36 -26.41 -8.11
CA ALA A 78 2.92 -26.21 -8.11
C ALA A 78 2.24 -27.27 -7.22
N LEU A 79 1.40 -26.82 -6.29
CA LEU A 79 0.69 -27.67 -5.34
C LEU A 79 -0.80 -27.75 -5.71
N CYS A 80 -1.35 -28.96 -5.66
CA CYS A 80 -2.77 -29.23 -5.72
C CYS A 80 -3.25 -29.60 -4.31
N ILE A 81 -4.16 -28.81 -3.76
CA ILE A 81 -4.64 -28.94 -2.39
C ILE A 81 -6.11 -29.39 -2.44
N SER A 82 -6.40 -30.60 -1.94
CA SER A 82 -7.77 -31.13 -1.83
C SER A 82 -8.25 -31.08 -0.39
N ALA A 83 -9.38 -30.42 -0.17
CA ALA A 83 -9.99 -30.25 1.14
C ALA A 83 -11.47 -30.65 1.08
N ASP A 84 -11.76 -31.91 1.40
CA ASP A 84 -13.09 -32.51 1.23
C ASP A 84 -14.14 -31.99 2.23
N PHE A 85 -13.71 -31.20 3.23
CA PHE A 85 -14.57 -30.57 4.23
C PHE A 85 -15.07 -29.17 3.84
N VAL A 86 -14.61 -28.61 2.71
CA VAL A 86 -14.98 -27.25 2.30
C VAL A 86 -16.23 -27.31 1.43
N GLN A 87 -17.38 -26.96 2.02
CA GLN A 87 -18.57 -26.66 1.24
C GLN A 87 -18.42 -25.27 0.61
N LEU A 88 -18.01 -25.23 -0.67
CA LEU A 88 -17.93 -23.98 -1.43
C LEU A 88 -19.32 -23.38 -1.59
N HIS A 89 -19.61 -22.34 -0.81
CA HIS A 89 -20.79 -21.52 -1.00
C HIS A 89 -20.49 -20.55 -2.14
N ALA A 90 -21.05 -20.80 -3.32
CA ALA A 90 -20.98 -19.83 -4.41
C ALA A 90 -21.54 -18.49 -3.90
N LEU A 91 -20.75 -17.42 -4.00
CA LEU A 91 -21.23 -16.09 -3.70
C LEU A 91 -22.39 -15.81 -4.65
N SER A 92 -23.62 -15.76 -4.13
CA SER A 92 -24.76 -15.31 -4.92
C SER A 92 -24.44 -13.91 -5.42
N SER A 93 -24.46 -13.72 -6.75
CA SER A 93 -24.28 -12.39 -7.33
C SER A 93 -25.23 -11.42 -6.66
N SER A 94 -24.68 -10.41 -5.98
CA SER A 94 -25.50 -9.37 -5.37
C SER A 94 -26.39 -8.76 -6.46
N PRO A 95 -27.70 -8.56 -6.22
CA PRO A 95 -28.58 -7.95 -7.20
C PRO A 95 -28.06 -6.54 -7.54
N TYR A 96 -27.65 -6.33 -8.78
CA TYR A 96 -27.22 -5.04 -9.28
C TYR A 96 -28.44 -4.24 -9.74
N ILE A 97 -28.73 -3.13 -9.06
CA ILE A 97 -29.77 -2.19 -9.47
C ILE A 97 -29.25 -1.40 -10.68
N LYS A 98 -29.87 -1.60 -11.84
CA LYS A 98 -29.62 -0.81 -13.05
C LYS A 98 -30.76 0.17 -13.27
N PHE A 99 -30.48 1.47 -13.13
CA PHE A 99 -31.46 2.50 -13.44
C PHE A 99 -31.57 2.71 -14.96
N VAL A 100 -32.79 2.63 -15.48
CA VAL A 100 -33.09 2.75 -16.91
C VAL A 100 -33.66 4.13 -17.19
N TYR A 101 -32.78 5.13 -17.17
CA TYR A 101 -33.18 6.54 -17.30
C TYR A 101 -33.85 6.86 -18.64
N ASN A 102 -33.50 6.16 -19.73
CA ASN A 102 -34.04 6.42 -21.07
C ASN A 102 -35.54 6.05 -21.24
N CYS A 103 -36.12 5.29 -20.30
CA CYS A 103 -37.55 4.92 -20.32
C CYS A 103 -38.36 5.68 -19.26
N GLY A 104 -37.79 6.68 -18.61
CA GLY A 104 -38.52 7.52 -17.66
C GLY A 104 -39.59 8.36 -18.35
N ASP A 105 -40.76 8.48 -17.74
CA ASP A 105 -41.79 9.44 -18.16
C ASP A 105 -41.40 10.85 -17.67
N PHE A 106 -40.51 11.48 -18.45
CA PHE A 106 -40.01 12.81 -18.14
C PHE A 106 -41.11 13.88 -18.20
N THR A 107 -42.18 13.64 -18.96
CA THR A 107 -43.33 14.55 -19.04
C THR A 107 -44.10 14.54 -17.72
N ALA A 108 -44.37 13.36 -17.16
CA ALA A 108 -44.98 13.26 -15.83
C ALA A 108 -44.11 13.90 -14.75
N ILE A 109 -42.79 13.65 -14.77
CA ILE A 109 -41.86 14.27 -13.82
C ILE A 109 -41.85 15.79 -13.94
N SER A 110 -41.81 16.33 -15.17
CA SER A 110 -41.84 17.78 -15.40
C SER A 110 -43.12 18.40 -14.87
N ASN A 111 -44.28 17.79 -15.17
CA ASN A 111 -45.57 18.28 -14.71
C ASN A 111 -45.67 18.30 -13.18
N GLU A 112 -45.15 17.27 -12.52
CA GLU A 112 -45.10 17.22 -11.05
C GLU A 112 -44.18 18.32 -10.49
N LEU A 113 -43.00 18.53 -11.08
CA LEU A 113 -42.08 19.58 -10.65
C LEU A 113 -42.64 20.99 -10.86
N ASP A 114 -43.40 21.20 -11.92
CA ASP A 114 -44.06 22.49 -12.23
C ASP A 114 -45.23 22.78 -11.27
N ASN A 115 -45.87 21.73 -10.73
CA ASN A 115 -46.94 21.87 -9.74
C ASN A 115 -46.45 22.15 -8.31
N ILE A 116 -45.13 22.05 -8.05
CA ILE A 116 -44.56 22.35 -6.75
C ILE A 116 -44.44 23.86 -6.56
N ASP A 117 -45.04 24.37 -5.49
CA ASP A 117 -44.81 25.74 -5.02
C ASP A 117 -43.42 25.82 -4.34
N TRP A 118 -42.40 26.07 -5.17
CA TRP A 118 -41.01 26.18 -4.72
C TRP A 118 -40.79 27.32 -3.73
N ALA A 119 -41.57 28.41 -3.80
CA ALA A 119 -41.45 29.52 -2.85
C ALA A 119 -41.90 29.11 -1.45
N LYS A 120 -42.95 28.30 -1.35
CA LYS A 120 -43.39 27.67 -0.10
C LYS A 120 -42.40 26.60 0.37
N GLU A 121 -41.89 25.75 -0.52
CA GLU A 121 -40.98 24.67 -0.12
C GLU A 121 -39.64 25.21 0.42
N PHE A 122 -39.07 26.22 -0.23
CA PHE A 122 -37.82 26.87 0.20
C PHE A 122 -37.97 27.82 1.39
N SER A 123 -39.20 28.17 1.79
CA SER A 123 -39.44 28.97 3.00
C SER A 123 -39.68 28.13 4.25
N ILE A 124 -40.11 26.86 4.10
CA ILE A 124 -40.38 25.95 5.22
C ILE A 124 -39.11 25.22 5.70
N ARG A 125 -38.15 24.94 4.81
CA ARG A 125 -36.95 24.15 5.14
C ARG A 125 -35.68 24.88 4.71
N SER A 126 -34.66 24.87 5.57
CA SER A 126 -33.33 25.25 5.13
C SER A 126 -32.74 24.17 4.21
N LEU A 127 -31.80 24.56 3.34
CA LEU A 127 -31.07 23.64 2.46
C LEU A 127 -30.36 22.53 3.26
N GLN A 128 -29.95 22.81 4.50
CA GLN A 128 -29.36 21.81 5.39
C GLN A 128 -30.40 20.79 5.90
N ASP A 129 -31.60 21.23 6.28
CA ASP A 129 -32.64 20.34 6.81
C ASP A 129 -33.16 19.38 5.74
N ALA A 130 -33.35 19.87 4.51
CA ALA A 130 -33.79 19.07 3.39
C ALA A 130 -32.78 18.00 2.96
N LYS A 131 -31.47 18.21 3.24
CA LYS A 131 -30.41 17.28 2.87
C LYS A 131 -30.16 16.19 3.91
N TYR A 132 -30.27 16.54 5.20
CA TYR A 132 -29.90 15.62 6.29
C TYR A 132 -31.10 15.07 7.07
N ASN A 133 -32.35 15.46 6.73
CA ASN A 133 -33.63 15.03 7.33
C ASN A 133 -33.76 15.20 8.86
N ASN A 134 -32.67 15.51 9.57
CA ASN A 134 -32.60 15.75 11.00
C ASN A 134 -31.37 16.64 11.31
N LEU A 135 -31.58 17.80 11.94
CA LEU A 135 -30.50 18.69 12.39
C LEU A 135 -29.50 17.98 13.32
N CYS A 136 -29.96 17.04 14.14
CA CYS A 136 -29.10 16.27 15.04
C CYS A 136 -28.06 15.41 14.31
N ASP A 137 -28.37 14.93 13.10
CA ASP A 137 -27.43 14.12 12.31
C ASP A 137 -26.34 14.99 11.68
N TYR A 138 -26.67 16.22 11.30
CA TYR A 138 -25.71 17.18 10.76
C TYR A 138 -24.72 17.68 11.81
N GLU A 139 -25.20 18.03 13.01
CA GLU A 139 -24.34 18.42 14.13
C GLU A 139 -23.41 17.27 14.55
N SER A 140 -23.95 16.04 14.60
CA SER A 140 -23.16 14.83 14.87
C SER A 140 -22.09 14.60 13.80
N PHE A 141 -22.43 14.78 12.52
CA PHE A 141 -21.49 14.67 11.41
C PHE A 141 -20.37 15.72 11.49
N ILE A 142 -20.70 16.99 11.76
CA ILE A 142 -19.70 18.04 11.93
C ILE A 142 -18.77 17.69 13.08
N LEU A 143 -19.32 17.35 14.25
CA LEU A 143 -18.55 17.02 15.44
C LEU A 143 -17.60 15.83 15.19
N LEU A 144 -18.08 14.77 14.55
CA LEU A 144 -17.27 13.60 14.20
C LEU A 144 -16.15 13.97 13.21
N ARG A 145 -16.46 14.79 12.21
CA ARG A 145 -15.48 15.24 11.22
C ARG A 145 -14.40 16.13 11.84
N GLU A 146 -14.78 17.02 12.74
CA GLU A 146 -13.84 17.87 13.48
C GLU A 146 -12.90 17.03 14.34
N ARG A 147 -13.44 16.05 15.08
CA ARG A 147 -12.65 15.10 15.88
C ARG A 147 -11.69 14.28 15.02
N ALA A 148 -12.16 13.74 13.89
CA ALA A 148 -11.33 12.96 12.97
C ALA A 148 -10.16 13.80 12.43
N LYS A 149 -10.42 15.04 12.01
CA LYS A 149 -9.37 15.96 11.54
C LYS A 149 -8.40 16.37 12.65
N ALA A 150 -8.88 16.53 13.88
CA ALA A 150 -8.02 16.83 15.02
C ALA A 150 -7.07 15.67 15.31
N LEU A 151 -7.59 14.44 15.34
CA LEU A 151 -6.80 13.22 15.55
C LEU A 151 -5.80 12.97 14.42
N GLU A 152 -6.21 13.16 13.16
CA GLU A 152 -5.31 13.06 12.01
C GLU A 152 -4.12 14.01 12.15
N ARG A 153 -4.38 15.26 12.54
CA ARG A 153 -3.34 16.27 12.77
C ARG A 153 -2.41 15.88 13.91
N GLU A 154 -2.96 15.40 15.02
CA GLU A 154 -2.19 14.96 16.18
C GLU A 154 -1.27 13.78 15.83
N MET A 155 -1.83 12.72 15.23
CA MET A 155 -1.05 11.55 14.81
C MET A 155 0.05 11.91 13.80
N PHE A 156 -0.23 12.82 12.86
CA PHE A 156 0.76 13.26 11.90
C PHE A 156 1.88 14.07 12.57
N THR A 157 1.53 14.95 13.51
CA THR A 157 2.49 15.74 14.28
C THR A 157 3.40 14.83 15.11
N ASP A 158 2.83 13.85 15.81
CA ASP A 158 3.56 12.84 16.56
C ASP A 158 4.47 11.98 15.68
N TYR A 159 3.98 11.59 14.50
CA TYR A 159 4.78 10.86 13.52
C TYR A 159 6.00 11.67 13.09
N ILE A 160 5.82 12.94 12.71
CA ILE A 160 6.94 13.81 12.31
C ILE A 160 7.94 13.95 13.45
N ALA A 161 7.48 14.23 14.68
CA ALA A 161 8.36 14.37 15.85
C ALA A 161 9.18 13.09 16.12
N ARG A 162 8.56 11.91 16.02
CA ARG A 162 9.27 10.62 16.17
C ARG A 162 10.30 10.39 15.08
N ILE A 163 9.98 10.77 13.85
CA ILE A 163 10.93 10.68 12.73
C ILE A 163 12.11 11.63 12.95
N GLU A 164 11.86 12.88 13.33
CA GLU A 164 12.92 13.86 13.64
C GLU A 164 13.83 13.37 14.77
N GLU A 165 13.27 12.84 15.86
CA GLU A 165 14.05 12.26 16.95
C GLU A 165 14.86 11.04 16.48
N SER A 166 14.26 10.16 15.68
CA SER A 166 14.92 8.97 15.14
C SER A 166 16.04 9.33 14.16
N ILE A 167 15.93 10.41 13.40
CA ILE A 167 16.97 10.89 12.47
C ILE A 167 18.20 11.34 13.26
N VAL A 168 18.01 12.05 14.38
CA VAL A 168 19.12 12.47 15.25
C VAL A 168 19.84 11.26 15.84
N LYS A 169 19.10 10.23 16.27
CA LYS A 169 19.67 9.02 16.88
C LYS A 169 20.31 8.06 15.87
N ASN A 170 19.73 7.92 14.67
CA ASN A 170 20.20 7.00 13.64
C ASN A 170 19.97 7.57 12.23
N PRO A 171 20.82 8.52 11.79
CA PRO A 171 20.68 9.15 10.47
C PRO A 171 20.90 8.15 9.32
N LYS A 172 21.61 7.03 9.55
CA LYS A 172 21.84 5.99 8.53
C LYS A 172 20.54 5.30 8.11
N ALA A 173 19.62 5.03 9.05
CA ALA A 173 18.33 4.41 8.73
C ALA A 173 17.47 5.32 7.84
N PHE A 174 17.45 6.62 8.13
CA PHE A 174 16.80 7.62 7.30
C PHE A 174 17.38 7.64 5.88
N TRP A 175 18.70 7.73 5.75
CA TRP A 175 19.34 7.72 4.43
C TRP A 175 19.17 6.38 3.70
N SER A 176 19.08 5.26 4.41
CA SER A 176 18.74 3.95 3.82
C SER A 176 17.32 3.93 3.26
N TYR A 177 16.34 4.47 4.00
CA TYR A 177 14.95 4.62 3.54
C TYR A 177 14.84 5.59 2.34
N VAL A 178 15.51 6.73 2.40
CA VAL A 178 15.54 7.68 1.27
C VAL A 178 16.18 7.03 0.04
N LYS A 179 17.28 6.28 0.22
CA LYS A 179 17.91 5.52 -0.87
C LYS A 179 16.99 4.46 -1.45
N SER A 180 16.27 3.70 -0.62
CA SER A 180 15.35 2.67 -1.11
C SER A 180 14.19 3.24 -1.91
N LYS A 181 13.75 4.48 -1.61
CA LYS A 181 12.74 5.20 -2.41
C LYS A 181 13.30 5.85 -3.67
N LYS A 182 14.60 6.15 -3.71
CA LYS A 182 15.29 6.73 -4.87
C LYS A 182 15.91 5.70 -5.81
N GLN A 183 15.89 4.41 -5.47
CA GLN A 183 16.48 3.36 -6.27
C GLN A 183 15.57 3.01 -7.47
N SER A 184 15.44 3.93 -8.41
CA SER A 184 15.20 3.58 -9.81
C SER A 184 16.56 3.19 -10.39
N ASN A 185 16.73 1.92 -10.77
CA ASN A 185 17.94 1.39 -11.38
C ASN A 185 18.15 1.93 -12.80
N CYS A 186 18.27 3.24 -12.97
CA CYS A 186 18.69 3.84 -14.23
C CYS A 186 19.34 5.18 -13.95
N TYR A 187 20.65 5.17 -13.71
CA TYR A 187 21.45 6.33 -14.05
C TYR A 187 21.33 6.54 -15.56
N PRO A 188 21.09 7.75 -16.07
CA PRO A 188 21.19 8.01 -17.48
C PRO A 188 22.62 7.64 -17.92
N ALA A 189 22.75 6.68 -18.83
CA ALA A 189 24.06 6.24 -19.32
C ALA A 189 24.83 7.35 -20.06
N VAL A 190 24.13 8.42 -20.43
CA VAL A 190 24.65 9.61 -21.07
C VAL A 190 24.01 10.82 -20.39
N PHE A 191 24.85 11.76 -19.95
CA PHE A 191 24.44 13.01 -19.33
C PHE A 191 24.66 14.17 -20.30
N THR A 192 23.65 15.03 -20.43
CA THR A 192 23.62 16.13 -21.39
C THR A 192 23.70 17.47 -20.65
N TYR A 193 24.66 18.33 -21.00
CA TYR A 193 24.77 19.70 -20.51
C TYR A 193 25.01 20.67 -21.66
N GLY A 194 24.05 21.55 -21.93
CA GLY A 194 24.06 22.43 -23.10
C GLY A 194 24.01 21.66 -24.42
N GLN A 195 25.06 21.78 -25.24
CA GLN A 195 25.22 21.03 -26.50
C GLN A 195 26.14 19.80 -26.37
N HIS A 196 26.60 19.50 -25.15
CA HIS A 196 27.56 18.41 -24.92
C HIS A 196 26.87 17.24 -24.21
N SER A 197 27.21 16.02 -24.61
CA SER A 197 26.70 14.79 -24.02
C SER A 197 27.86 13.83 -23.78
N SER A 198 27.94 13.26 -22.58
CA SER A 198 28.97 12.27 -22.25
C SER A 198 28.44 11.17 -21.35
N GLY A 199 28.94 9.94 -21.58
CA GLY A 199 28.77 8.80 -20.69
C GLY A 199 30.02 8.52 -19.84
N ASN A 200 31.08 9.34 -19.97
CA ASN A 200 32.31 9.21 -19.19
C ASN A 200 32.18 9.99 -17.88
N GLY A 201 32.39 9.31 -16.74
CA GLY A 201 32.25 9.89 -15.41
C GLY A 201 33.10 11.14 -15.17
N ASP A 202 34.30 11.22 -15.74
CA ASP A 202 35.20 12.37 -15.57
C ASP A 202 34.65 13.63 -16.27
N GLU A 203 34.11 13.46 -17.48
CA GLU A 203 33.50 14.56 -18.24
C GLU A 203 32.19 15.03 -17.60
N ILE A 204 31.41 14.10 -17.03
CA ILE A 204 30.20 14.42 -16.28
C ILE A 204 30.55 15.26 -15.04
N CYS A 205 31.60 14.89 -14.30
CA CYS A 205 32.09 15.68 -13.16
C CYS A 205 32.53 17.09 -13.57
N ASN A 206 33.17 17.23 -14.74
CA ASN A 206 33.55 18.52 -15.28
C ASN A 206 32.33 19.38 -15.68
N TYR A 207 31.29 18.79 -16.30
CA TYR A 207 30.04 19.51 -16.58
C TYR A 207 29.35 20.01 -15.31
N PHE A 208 29.35 19.20 -14.26
CA PHE A 208 28.88 19.65 -12.94
C PHE A 208 29.73 20.81 -12.41
N CYS A 209 31.06 20.71 -12.50
CA CYS A 209 31.96 21.77 -12.06
C CYS A 209 31.69 23.09 -12.80
N ASP A 210 31.50 23.04 -14.12
CA ASP A 210 31.19 24.21 -14.95
C ASP A 210 29.84 24.83 -14.59
N TYR A 211 28.80 24.01 -14.36
CA TYR A 211 27.50 24.50 -13.91
C TYR A 211 27.61 25.25 -12.57
N PHE A 212 28.27 24.66 -11.57
CA PHE A 212 28.43 25.29 -10.27
C PHE A 212 29.31 26.54 -10.31
N ASN A 213 30.39 26.54 -11.11
CA ASN A 213 31.23 27.71 -11.31
C ASN A 213 30.45 28.86 -11.97
N SER A 214 29.62 28.57 -12.97
CA SER A 214 28.78 29.58 -13.61
C SER A 214 27.78 30.20 -12.62
N PHE A 215 27.16 29.38 -11.77
CA PHE A 215 26.23 29.82 -10.74
C PHE A 215 26.91 30.68 -9.67
N CYS A 216 28.09 30.26 -9.19
CA CYS A 216 28.87 31.01 -8.20
C CYS A 216 29.42 32.33 -8.78
N THR A 217 29.77 32.37 -10.06
CA THR A 217 30.28 33.58 -10.71
C THR A 217 29.18 34.62 -10.94
N ILE A 218 27.95 34.18 -11.24
CA ILE A 218 26.76 35.06 -11.31
C ILE A 218 26.46 35.70 -9.94
N LEU A 219 26.63 34.96 -8.85
CA LEU A 219 26.42 35.46 -7.49
C LEU A 219 27.56 36.36 -6.98
N ALA A 220 28.72 36.34 -7.62
CA ALA A 220 29.90 37.12 -7.24
C ALA A 220 30.06 38.46 -8.00
N ALA A 221 29.16 38.78 -8.93
CA ALA A 221 29.17 40.09 -9.59
C ALA A 221 28.82 41.21 -8.58
N PRO A 222 29.68 42.22 -8.37
CA PRO A 222 29.39 43.29 -7.44
C PRO A 222 28.24 44.16 -7.97
N LEU A 223 27.29 44.49 -7.09
CA LEU A 223 26.31 45.56 -7.31
C LEU A 223 27.08 46.86 -7.61
N THR A 224 27.22 47.21 -8.89
CA THR A 224 27.74 48.52 -9.28
C THR A 224 26.73 49.57 -8.84
N ALA A 225 27.13 50.32 -7.80
CA ALA A 225 26.42 51.45 -7.26
C ALA A 225 26.05 52.44 -8.38
N GLN A 226 24.75 52.56 -8.65
CA GLN A 226 24.18 53.73 -9.31
C GLN A 226 24.20 54.88 -8.28
N VAL A 227 25.31 55.63 -8.26
CA VAL A 227 25.38 56.92 -7.57
C VAL A 227 24.47 57.89 -8.32
N ARG A 228 23.30 58.19 -7.75
CA ARG A 228 22.51 59.38 -8.11
C ARG A 228 23.31 60.62 -7.68
N THR A 229 23.78 61.40 -8.64
CA THR A 229 24.19 62.79 -8.41
C THR A 229 22.95 63.66 -8.15
N PRO A 230 23.02 64.65 -7.24
CA PRO A 230 21.93 65.60 -7.05
C PRO A 230 22.01 66.71 -8.11
N GLY A 231 20.90 66.91 -8.81
CA GLY A 231 20.62 68.00 -9.73
C GLY A 231 19.11 68.11 -9.90
#